data_AF-A0A660TJH4-F1
#
_entry.id   AF-A0A660TJH4-F1
#
_cell.length_a   1.000
_cell.length_b   1.000
_cell.length_c   1.000
_cell.angle_alpha   90.00
_cell.angle_beta   90.00
_cell.angle_gamma   90.00
#
_symmetry.space_group_name_H-M   'P 1'
#
loop_
_entity.id
_entity.type
_entity.pdbx_description
1 polymer ?
#
loop_
_entity_poly.entity_id
_entity_poly.type
_entity_poly.pdbx_seq_one_letter_code
_entity_poly.pdbx_strand_id
1 'polypeptide(L)'
;MKFVNKFSMEAQAAIAFIIAQILFKIIFEFEGSKIFAETHPMPAFSIIVAFTIAWIVICLLCLANLKIGYLLAVILGVLNLFPLVLLAFGIAPFQNRPYFNAWITLSLIYFSYQTYKSLKEGE
;
A
#
# COMPACT_ATOMS: atom_id res chain seq x y z
N MET A 1 20.93 19.72 0.28
CA MET A 1 20.80 18.35 0.82
C MET A 1 20.68 18.36 2.36
N LYS A 2 19.57 18.85 2.94
CA LYS A 2 19.35 18.90 4.41
C LYS A 2 18.12 18.12 4.89
N PHE A 3 17.42 17.41 4.00
CA PHE A 3 16.25 16.59 4.36
C PHE A 3 16.61 15.16 4.79
N VAL A 4 17.82 14.69 4.52
CA VAL A 4 18.22 13.28 4.74
C VAL A 4 18.33 12.92 6.23
N ASN A 5 18.59 13.90 7.11
CA ASN A 5 18.73 13.65 8.55
C ASN A 5 17.42 13.70 9.35
N LYS A 6 16.25 13.89 8.71
CA LYS A 6 14.95 13.92 9.41
C LYS A 6 14.26 12.56 9.49
N PHE A 7 14.61 11.62 8.61
CA PHE A 7 13.95 10.33 8.47
C PHE A 7 14.96 9.19 8.65
N SER A 8 14.61 8.20 9.49
CA SER A 8 15.36 6.96 9.58
C SER A 8 15.34 6.21 8.23
N MET A 9 16.27 5.29 8.01
CA MET A 9 16.31 4.50 6.76
C MET A 9 15.02 3.68 6.59
N GLU A 10 14.43 3.19 7.67
CA GLU A 10 13.16 2.48 7.70
C GLU A 10 12.01 3.37 7.25
N ALA A 11 11.99 4.63 7.71
CA ALA A 11 10.97 5.59 7.33
C ALA A 11 11.04 5.94 5.84
N GLN A 12 12.25 6.09 5.31
CA GLN A 12 12.48 6.31 3.88
C GLN A 12 12.05 5.09 3.05
N ALA A 13 12.41 3.88 3.50
CA ALA A 13 12.00 2.63 2.85
C ALA A 13 10.46 2.49 2.87
N ALA A 14 9.81 2.73 4.00
CA ALA A 14 8.36 2.70 4.13
C ALA A 14 7.68 3.64 3.13
N ILE A 15 8.14 4.90 3.03
CA ILE A 15 7.61 5.88 2.08
C ILE A 15 7.82 5.41 0.63
N ALA A 16 9.02 4.89 0.30
CA ALA A 16 9.30 4.37 -1.04
C ALA A 16 8.37 3.21 -1.42
N PHE A 17 8.12 2.27 -0.50
CA PHE A 17 7.18 1.17 -0.73
C PHE A 17 5.72 1.63 -0.80
N ILE A 18 5.31 2.65 -0.02
CA ILE A 18 3.98 3.27 -0.17
C ILE A 18 3.83 3.88 -1.56
N ILE A 19 4.85 4.57 -2.07
CA ILE A 19 4.84 5.11 -3.43
C ILE A 19 4.77 3.98 -4.46
N ALA A 20 5.56 2.92 -4.30
CA ALA A 20 5.49 1.75 -5.18
C ALA A 20 4.09 1.12 -5.17
N GLN A 21 3.42 1.08 -4.02
CA GLN A 21 2.06 0.59 -3.89
C GLN A 21 1.04 1.47 -4.65
N ILE A 22 1.18 2.79 -4.56
CA ILE A 22 0.35 3.74 -5.34
C ILE A 22 0.56 3.54 -6.84
N LEU A 23 1.82 3.46 -7.28
CA LEU A 23 2.16 3.23 -8.69
C LEU A 23 1.63 1.88 -9.18
N PHE A 24 1.73 0.83 -8.36
CA PHE A 24 1.18 -0.49 -8.69
C PHE A 24 -0.33 -0.42 -8.93
N LYS A 25 -1.06 0.31 -8.08
CA LYS A 25 -2.51 0.51 -8.26
C LYS A 25 -2.85 1.28 -9.52
N ILE A 26 -2.16 2.39 -9.78
CA ILE A 26 -2.41 3.23 -10.96
C ILE A 26 -2.07 2.51 -12.27
N ILE A 27 -0.92 1.81 -12.32
CA ILE A 27 -0.43 1.21 -13.56
C ILE A 27 -1.10 -0.14 -13.82
N PHE A 28 -1.29 -0.98 -12.80
CA PHE A 28 -1.73 -2.36 -13.00
C PHE A 28 -3.17 -2.62 -12.57
N GLU A 29 -3.59 -2.14 -11.39
CA GLU A 29 -4.96 -2.40 -10.91
C GLU A 29 -6.00 -1.53 -11.63
N PHE A 30 -5.64 -0.31 -12.03
CA PHE A 30 -6.55 0.59 -12.75
C PHE A 30 -6.93 0.04 -14.14
N GLU A 31 -5.96 -0.45 -14.90
CA GLU A 31 -6.21 -1.06 -16.22
C GLU A 31 -7.06 -2.33 -16.09
N GLY A 32 -6.69 -3.22 -15.15
CA GLY A 32 -7.45 -4.45 -14.90
C GLY A 32 -8.88 -4.19 -14.42
N SER A 33 -9.10 -3.17 -13.58
CA SER A 33 -10.42 -2.85 -13.05
C SER A 33 -11.35 -2.19 -14.06
N LYS A 34 -10.81 -1.44 -15.02
CA LYS A 34 -11.61 -0.90 -16.12
C LYS A 34 -12.16 -2.02 -17.01
N ILE A 35 -11.31 -2.97 -17.39
CA ILE A 35 -11.68 -4.14 -18.20
C ILE A 35 -12.70 -5.03 -17.43
N PHE A 36 -12.51 -5.19 -16.12
CA PHE A 36 -13.44 -5.96 -15.28
C PHE A 36 -14.79 -5.26 -15.09
N ALA A 37 -14.81 -3.92 -14.98
CA ALA A 37 -16.04 -3.14 -14.86
C ALA A 37 -16.86 -3.12 -16.16
N GLU A 38 -16.20 -3.25 -17.32
CA GLU A 38 -16.88 -3.40 -18.62
C GLU A 38 -17.57 -4.76 -18.77
N THR A 39 -17.11 -5.78 -18.05
CA THR A 39 -17.59 -7.16 -18.19
C THR A 39 -18.47 -7.61 -17.02
N HIS A 40 -18.34 -7.02 -15.83
CA HIS A 40 -19.11 -7.37 -14.63
C HIS A 40 -19.65 -6.10 -13.93
N PRO A 41 -20.90 -6.09 -13.41
CA PRO A 41 -21.53 -4.94 -12.76
C PRO A 41 -20.95 -4.60 -11.36
N MET A 42 -19.75 -5.08 -11.03
CA MET A 42 -19.14 -4.90 -9.71
C MET A 42 -18.46 -3.52 -9.60
N PRO A 43 -18.56 -2.83 -8.44
CA PRO A 43 -17.90 -1.54 -8.20
C PRO A 43 -16.37 -1.68 -7.97
N ALA A 44 -15.71 -2.61 -8.65
CA ALA A 44 -14.28 -2.90 -8.50
C ALA A 44 -13.41 -1.64 -8.76
N PHE A 45 -13.81 -0.84 -9.76
CA PHE A 45 -13.19 0.44 -10.07
C PHE A 45 -13.22 1.41 -8.88
N SER A 46 -14.40 1.62 -8.27
CA SER A 46 -14.58 2.53 -7.14
C SER A 46 -13.76 2.11 -5.92
N ILE A 47 -13.65 0.80 -5.67
CA ILE A 47 -12.83 0.26 -4.58
C ILE A 47 -11.35 0.57 -4.80
N ILE A 48 -10.82 0.34 -6.00
CA ILE A 48 -9.41 0.62 -6.31
C ILE A 48 -9.09 2.10 -6.22
N VAL A 49 -10.00 2.97 -6.68
CA VAL A 49 -9.86 4.43 -6.51
C VAL A 49 -9.83 4.81 -5.03
N ALA A 50 -10.74 4.28 -4.21
CA ALA A 50 -10.77 4.56 -2.77
C ALA A 50 -9.48 4.09 -2.07
N PHE A 51 -8.99 2.90 -2.38
CA PHE A 51 -7.73 2.38 -1.86
C PHE A 51 -6.53 3.22 -2.31
N THR A 52 -6.52 3.71 -3.54
CA THR A 52 -5.46 4.57 -4.06
C THR A 52 -5.43 5.91 -3.32
N ILE A 53 -6.59 6.53 -3.09
CA ILE A 53 -6.71 7.77 -2.30
C ILE A 53 -6.23 7.54 -0.87
N ALA A 54 -6.62 6.43 -0.23
CA ALA A 54 -6.18 6.10 1.12
C ALA A 54 -4.64 5.99 1.22
N TRP A 55 -4.00 5.34 0.24
CA TRP A 55 -2.53 5.27 0.18
C TRP A 55 -1.87 6.65 -0.01
N ILE A 56 -2.45 7.53 -0.82
CA ILE A 56 -1.94 8.90 -1.00
C ILE A 56 -2.01 9.67 0.33
N VAL A 57 -3.14 9.60 1.04
CA VAL A 57 -3.30 10.27 2.34
C VAL A 57 -2.30 9.73 3.36
N ILE A 58 -2.13 8.40 3.43
CA ILE A 58 -1.14 7.76 4.29
C ILE A 58 0.28 8.21 3.93
N CYS A 59 0.61 8.30 2.64
CA CYS A 59 1.91 8.79 2.16
C CYS A 59 2.19 10.22 2.66
N LEU A 60 1.20 11.12 2.59
CA LEU A 60 1.33 12.48 3.09
C LEU A 60 1.57 12.52 4.61
N LEU A 61 0.87 11.68 5.37
CA LEU A 61 1.08 11.56 6.82
C LEU A 61 2.49 11.04 7.15
N CYS A 62 2.99 10.06 6.39
CA CYS A 62 4.35 9.53 6.53
C CYS A 62 5.41 10.57 6.12
N LEU A 63 5.17 11.38 5.07
CA LEU A 63 6.04 12.49 4.68
C LEU A 63 6.07 13.62 5.72
N ALA A 64 5.03 13.75 6.55
CA ALA A 64 5.03 14.60 7.73
C ALA A 64 5.69 13.95 8.96
N ASN A 65 6.20 12.72 8.83
CA ASN A 65 6.77 11.88 9.89
C ASN A 65 5.81 11.63 11.06
N LEU A 66 4.50 11.54 10.79
CA LEU A 66 3.49 11.29 11.81
C LEU A 66 3.36 9.79 12.08
N LYS A 67 3.52 9.38 13.34
CA LYS A 67 3.41 7.97 13.77
C LYS A 67 2.12 7.29 13.29
N ILE A 68 1.02 8.03 13.26
CA ILE A 68 -0.28 7.50 12.85
C ILE A 68 -0.30 7.11 11.35
N GLY A 69 0.48 7.78 10.50
CA GLY A 69 0.61 7.43 9.09
C GLY A 69 1.19 6.03 8.93
N TYR A 70 2.27 5.72 9.64
CA TYR A 70 2.91 4.41 9.62
C TYR A 70 2.01 3.30 10.19
N LEU A 71 1.24 3.58 11.24
CA LEU A 71 0.27 2.62 11.77
C LEU A 71 -0.86 2.33 10.76
N LEU A 72 -1.40 3.37 10.13
CA LEU A 72 -2.43 3.22 9.09
C LEU A 72 -1.88 2.46 7.87
N ALA A 73 -0.62 2.67 7.51
CA ALA A 73 0.06 1.94 6.44
C ALA A 73 0.10 0.42 6.72
N VAL A 74 0.37 0.02 7.96
CA VAL A 74 0.32 -1.39 8.39
C VAL A 74 -1.08 -1.96 8.26
N ILE A 75 -2.09 -1.27 8.81
CA ILE A 75 -3.49 -1.72 8.80
C ILE A 75 -3.99 -1.88 7.36
N LEU A 76 -3.78 -0.86 6.51
CA LEU A 76 -4.20 -0.89 5.12
C LEU A 76 -3.41 -1.92 4.30
N GLY A 77 -2.12 -2.11 4.62
CA GLY A 77 -1.27 -3.14 4.02
C GLY A 77 -1.85 -4.53 4.24
N VAL A 78 -2.30 -4.87 5.45
CA VAL A 78 -2.92 -6.17 5.73
C VAL A 78 -4.18 -6.38 4.89
N LEU A 79 -5.03 -5.36 4.77
CA LEU A 79 -6.21 -5.42 3.89
C LEU A 79 -5.83 -5.60 2.42
N ASN A 80 -4.72 -4.99 2.00
CA ASN A 80 -4.21 -5.08 0.63
C ASN A 80 -3.61 -6.45 0.28
N LEU A 81 -3.38 -7.33 1.27
CA LEU A 81 -3.02 -8.74 1.05
C LEU A 81 -4.23 -9.64 0.76
N PHE A 82 -5.47 -9.18 0.98
CA PHE A 82 -6.68 -9.97 0.75
C PHE A 82 -6.79 -10.59 -0.66
N PRO A 83 -6.36 -9.93 -1.76
CA PRO A 83 -6.35 -10.54 -3.08
C PRO A 83 -5.51 -11.83 -3.19
N LEU A 84 -4.47 -12.02 -2.36
CA LEU A 84 -3.71 -13.28 -2.30
C LEU A 84 -4.53 -14.40 -1.69
N VAL A 85 -5.37 -14.08 -0.71
CA VAL A 85 -6.30 -15.05 -0.10
C VAL A 85 -7.28 -15.52 -1.17
N LEU A 86 -7.87 -14.58 -1.92
CA LEU A 86 -8.76 -14.91 -3.05
C LEU A 86 -8.06 -15.75 -4.13
N LEU A 87 -6.78 -15.49 -4.40
CA LEU A 87 -5.97 -16.30 -5.32
C LEU A 87 -5.77 -17.72 -4.80
N ALA A 88 -5.42 -17.89 -3.52
CA ALA A 88 -5.23 -19.19 -2.90
C ALA A 88 -6.51 -20.05 -2.93
N PHE A 89 -7.69 -19.41 -2.91
CA PHE A 89 -8.99 -20.08 -3.06
C PHE A 89 -9.43 -20.25 -4.52
N GLY A 90 -8.65 -19.82 -5.52
CA GLY A 90 -8.98 -19.95 -6.94
C GLY A 90 -10.08 -19.00 -7.44
N ILE A 91 -10.42 -17.96 -6.68
CA ILE A 91 -11.51 -17.02 -6.96
C ILE A 91 -10.97 -15.71 -7.60
N ALA A 92 -9.64 -15.56 -7.70
CA ALA A 92 -9.04 -14.26 -8.03
C ALA A 92 -9.30 -13.76 -9.47
N PRO A 93 -9.81 -12.53 -9.63
CA PRO A 93 -10.02 -11.90 -10.94
C PRO A 93 -8.73 -11.37 -11.60
N PHE A 94 -7.59 -11.35 -10.91
CA PHE A 94 -6.33 -10.75 -11.40
C PHE A 94 -5.18 -11.76 -11.40
N GLN A 95 -5.12 -12.61 -12.43
CA GLN A 95 -4.23 -13.78 -12.46
C GLN A 95 -2.73 -13.47 -12.58
N ASN A 96 -2.31 -12.27 -12.99
CA ASN A 96 -0.94 -12.09 -13.50
C ASN A 96 0.07 -11.42 -12.56
N ARG A 97 -0.33 -10.77 -11.45
CA ARG A 97 0.63 -10.01 -10.61
C ARG A 97 0.44 -10.04 -9.07
N PRO A 98 -0.31 -10.98 -8.46
CA PRO A 98 -0.59 -10.94 -7.03
C PRO A 98 0.67 -11.11 -6.16
N TYR A 99 1.66 -11.88 -6.60
CA TYR A 99 2.90 -12.09 -5.85
C TYR A 99 3.80 -10.86 -5.77
N PHE A 100 3.87 -10.05 -6.83
CA PHE A 100 4.65 -8.80 -6.80
C PHE A 100 4.00 -7.76 -5.87
N ASN A 101 2.66 -7.65 -5.93
CA ASN A 101 1.90 -6.81 -5.00
C ASN A 101 2.09 -7.27 -3.55
N ALA A 102 2.07 -8.59 -3.31
CA ALA A 102 2.33 -9.19 -2.01
C ALA A 102 3.66 -8.77 -1.44
N TRP A 103 4.72 -8.88 -2.25
CA TRP A 103 6.08 -8.58 -1.84
C TRP A 103 6.26 -7.10 -1.48
N ILE A 104 5.70 -6.19 -2.29
CA ILE A 104 5.68 -4.75 -1.99
C ILE A 104 4.94 -4.52 -0.67
N THR A 105 3.75 -5.11 -0.53
CA THR A 105 2.89 -4.92 0.64
C THR A 105 3.52 -5.44 1.93
N LEU A 106 4.18 -6.61 1.89
CA LEU A 106 4.89 -7.16 3.05
C LEU A 106 6.09 -6.30 3.46
N SER A 107 6.86 -5.82 2.48
CA SER A 107 7.99 -4.91 2.73
C SER A 107 7.51 -3.59 3.34
N LEU A 108 6.44 -3.03 2.80
CA LEU A 108 5.77 -1.83 3.32
C LEU A 108 5.33 -2.01 4.77
N ILE A 109 4.65 -3.11 5.09
CA ILE A 109 4.18 -3.42 6.45
C ILE A 109 5.36 -3.50 7.40
N TYR A 110 6.41 -4.23 7.03
CA TYR A 110 7.60 -4.42 7.86
C TYR A 110 8.26 -3.08 8.20
N PHE A 111 8.62 -2.28 7.19
CA PHE A 111 9.30 -1.00 7.42
C PHE A 111 8.40 0.01 8.14
N SER A 112 7.11 0.06 7.80
CA SER A 112 6.15 0.94 8.46
C SER A 112 6.00 0.59 9.94
N TYR A 113 5.95 -0.71 10.28
CA TYR A 113 5.88 -1.14 11.68
C TYR A 113 7.15 -0.79 12.47
N GLN A 114 8.34 -0.98 11.87
CA GLN A 114 9.60 -0.61 12.51
C GLN A 114 9.68 0.90 12.77
N THR A 115 9.30 1.72 11.80
CA THR A 115 9.26 3.18 11.96
C THR A 115 8.24 3.60 13.02
N TYR A 116 7.03 3.01 13.01
CA TYR A 116 6.02 3.28 14.03
C TYR A 116 6.54 2.99 15.45
N LYS A 117 7.20 1.84 15.64
CA LYS A 117 7.77 1.44 16.94
C LYS A 117 8.86 2.41 17.39
N SER A 118 9.80 2.74 16.49
CA SER A 118 10.88 3.70 16.76
C SER A 118 10.36 5.07 17.19
N LEU A 119 9.35 5.60 16.49
CA LEU A 119 8.73 6.89 16.84
C LEU A 119 7.93 6.84 18.15
N LYS A 120 7.37 5.67 18.52
CA LYS A 120 6.64 5.48 19.77
C LYS A 120 7.58 5.41 20.98
N GLU A 121 8.77 4.83 20.83
CA GLU A 121 9.75 4.70 21.91
C GLU A 121 10.52 6.02 22.18
N GLY A 122 10.48 6.97 21.24
CA GLY A 122 11.07 8.30 21.38
C GLY A 122 10.18 9.36 22.02
N GLU A 123 8.95 9.03 22.41
CA GLU A 123 8.00 9.87 23.16
C GLU A 123 7.95 9.48 24.64
#